data_AF-A0A1E3NJS4-F1
#
_entry.id   AF-A0A1E3NJS4-F1
#
_cell.length_a   1.000
_cell.length_b   1.000
_cell.length_c   1.000
_cell.angle_alpha   90.00
_cell.angle_beta   90.00
_cell.angle_gamma   90.00
#
_symmetry.space_group_name_H-M   'P 1'
#
loop_
_entity.id
_entity.type
_entity.pdbx_description
1 polymer ?
#
loop_
_entity_poly.entity_id
_entity_poly.type
_entity_poly.pdbx_seq_one_letter_code
_entity_poly.pdbx_strand_id
1 'polypeptide(L)'
;MANSCQNVKCEGPKRSFYNEETQVAAAVGTPSEPQVPKLVQEELTAESFLESKLKVAREELLKYFDLSKQIYIEKSEEYFDTERKVTSTLSSLHNKREELFPNALYVLTGGLFGSVLARKRNIFLKLVSPLACGLLSFKLFFPYTFGNVFGYLDKAERDNLPDVYTTQTDLINKAEDLVKKTSESSEAGVKEISSFFEKTKSTIAEYTGLNVDQIISEKKK
;
A
#
# COMPACT_ATOMS: atom_id res chain seq x y z
N MET A 1 21.74 79.81 -0.96
CA MET A 1 22.84 78.84 -0.72
C MET A 1 22.22 77.46 -0.84
N ALA A 2 22.19 76.86 -2.03
CA ALA A 2 23.29 76.22 -2.74
C ALA A 2 23.48 74.75 -2.31
N ASN A 3 23.35 73.89 -3.33
CA ASN A 3 23.94 72.57 -3.54
C ASN A 3 23.19 71.34 -2.98
N SER A 4 23.13 70.19 -3.66
CA SER A 4 23.33 69.73 -5.05
C SER A 4 23.38 68.20 -4.94
N CYS A 5 22.64 67.48 -5.82
CA CYS A 5 22.98 66.21 -6.52
C CYS A 5 23.77 65.09 -5.80
N GLN A 6 23.62 63.78 -6.09
CA GLN A 6 22.98 63.05 -7.18
C GLN A 6 23.03 61.55 -6.79
N ASN A 7 21.98 60.81 -7.13
CA ASN A 7 21.99 59.36 -7.18
C ASN A 7 22.91 58.90 -8.34
N VAL A 8 23.83 57.99 -8.05
CA VAL A 8 24.82 57.49 -9.01
C VAL A 8 24.11 56.67 -10.09
N LYS A 9 24.12 57.21 -11.32
CA LYS A 9 23.65 56.57 -12.54
C LYS A 9 24.83 55.82 -13.16
N CYS A 10 24.84 54.49 -13.10
CA CYS A 10 25.81 53.68 -13.83
C CYS A 10 25.37 53.58 -15.30
N GLU A 11 25.89 54.46 -16.14
CA GLU A 11 25.85 54.32 -17.60
C GLU A 11 26.96 53.36 -18.05
N GLY A 12 26.57 52.27 -18.72
CA GLY A 12 27.45 51.40 -19.47
C GLY A 12 26.68 50.87 -20.69
N PRO A 13 27.23 50.95 -21.92
CA PRO A 13 26.51 50.55 -23.12
C PRO A 13 26.28 49.04 -23.14
N LYS A 14 25.01 48.63 -23.33
CA LYS A 14 24.64 47.23 -23.59
C LYS A 14 25.24 46.83 -24.94
N ARG A 15 26.06 45.77 -24.95
CA ARG A 15 26.64 45.21 -26.17
C ARG A 15 25.52 44.62 -27.05
N SER A 16 25.34 45.16 -28.24
CA SER A 16 24.55 44.53 -29.30
C SER A 16 25.40 43.43 -29.94
N PHE A 17 24.97 42.17 -29.82
CA PHE A 17 25.64 41.01 -30.44
C PHE A 17 25.35 40.85 -31.93
N TYR A 18 24.49 41.71 -32.48
CA TYR A 18 24.10 41.68 -33.88
C TYR A 18 24.18 43.11 -34.39
N ASN A 19 25.35 43.50 -34.88
CA ASN A 19 25.51 44.47 -35.95
C ASN A 19 26.95 44.50 -36.48
N GLU A 20 27.05 44.48 -37.80
CA GLU A 20 28.17 44.87 -38.67
C GLU A 20 29.29 43.85 -38.88
N GLU A 21 28.99 42.85 -39.72
CA GLU A 21 30.03 42.23 -40.56
C GLU A 21 30.69 43.33 -41.41
N THR A 22 31.97 43.55 -41.12
CA THR A 22 32.86 44.46 -41.82
C THR A 22 33.01 44.01 -43.27
N GLN A 23 32.76 44.91 -44.21
CA GLN A 23 33.06 44.70 -45.63
C GLN A 23 34.55 44.38 -45.79
N VAL A 24 34.87 43.12 -46.04
CA VAL A 24 36.19 42.69 -46.47
C VAL A 24 36.23 42.86 -47.99
N ALA A 25 36.98 43.86 -48.45
CA ALA A 25 37.24 44.06 -49.86
C ALA A 25 38.08 42.90 -50.41
N ALA A 26 37.45 41.99 -51.14
CA ALA A 26 38.15 41.05 -52.03
C ALA A 26 37.26 40.75 -53.25
N ALA A 27 37.85 40.98 -54.41
CA ALA A 27 37.22 41.09 -55.73
C ALA A 27 36.35 39.90 -56.16
N VAL A 28 35.12 40.16 -56.65
CA VAL A 28 34.41 39.41 -57.71
C VAL A 28 33.35 40.35 -58.33
N GLY A 29 33.17 40.24 -59.65
CA GLY A 29 32.44 41.20 -60.50
C GLY A 29 30.99 41.50 -60.12
N THR A 30 30.56 42.69 -60.50
CA THR A 30 29.18 43.19 -60.51
C THR A 30 28.22 42.24 -61.24
N PRO A 31 27.12 41.83 -60.60
CA PRO A 31 25.85 41.63 -61.28
C PRO A 31 24.89 42.76 -60.88
N SER A 32 24.36 43.42 -61.89
CA SER A 32 23.19 44.29 -61.81
C SER A 32 22.05 43.65 -61.02
N GLU A 33 21.43 44.46 -60.16
CA GLU A 33 20.16 44.20 -59.49
C GLU A 33 19.11 43.62 -60.46
N PRO A 34 18.67 42.36 -60.29
CA PRO A 34 17.46 41.91 -60.93
C PRO A 34 16.28 42.53 -60.18
N GLN A 35 15.56 43.43 -60.85
CA GLN A 35 14.18 43.73 -60.48
C GLN A 35 13.41 42.41 -60.41
N VAL A 36 12.94 42.02 -59.23
CA VAL A 36 11.91 40.97 -59.13
C VAL A 36 10.62 41.46 -58.45
N PRO A 37 9.95 42.52 -58.95
CA PRO A 37 8.55 42.76 -58.64
C PRO A 37 7.67 42.10 -59.70
N LYS A 38 7.32 40.82 -59.49
CA LYS A 38 6.07 40.19 -60.01
C LYS A 38 5.86 38.76 -59.53
N LEU A 39 6.92 37.98 -59.32
CA LEU A 39 6.79 36.57 -58.86
C LEU A 39 6.44 36.45 -57.36
N VAL A 40 6.92 37.38 -56.54
CA VAL A 40 6.65 37.39 -55.09
C VAL A 40 5.18 37.72 -54.76
N GLN A 41 4.50 38.50 -55.61
CA GLN A 41 3.09 38.88 -55.36
C GLN A 41 2.12 37.74 -55.71
N GLU A 42 2.48 36.88 -56.66
CA GLU A 42 1.69 35.70 -57.02
C GLU A 42 1.95 34.53 -56.06
N GLU A 43 3.18 34.41 -55.54
CA GLU A 43 3.50 33.50 -54.43
C GLU A 43 2.79 33.88 -53.12
N LEU A 44 2.61 35.17 -52.80
CA LEU A 44 1.90 35.60 -51.60
C LEU A 44 0.41 35.20 -51.60
N THR A 45 -0.21 35.11 -52.78
CA THR A 45 -1.55 34.53 -52.95
C THR A 45 -1.58 33.02 -52.81
N ALA A 46 -0.55 32.31 -53.29
CA ALA A 46 -0.41 30.87 -53.11
C ALA A 46 -0.18 30.48 -51.64
N GLU A 47 0.52 31.31 -50.87
CA GLU A 47 0.70 31.15 -49.43
C GLU A 47 -0.61 31.26 -48.65
N SER A 48 -1.52 32.17 -49.03
CA SER A 48 -2.81 32.35 -48.33
C SER A 48 -3.72 31.11 -48.42
N PHE A 49 -3.68 30.37 -49.53
CA PHE A 49 -4.45 29.13 -49.70
C PHE A 49 -3.87 28.01 -48.84
N LEU A 50 -2.54 27.83 -48.85
CA LEU A 50 -1.87 26.84 -48.01
C LEU A 50 -2.08 27.13 -46.52
N GLU A 51 -1.98 28.39 -46.12
CA GLU A 51 -2.24 28.84 -44.76
C GLU A 51 -3.66 28.47 -44.32
N SER A 52 -4.66 28.67 -45.18
CA SER A 52 -6.05 28.29 -44.89
C SER A 52 -6.21 26.78 -44.68
N LYS A 53 -5.53 25.96 -45.48
CA LYS A 53 -5.59 24.49 -45.37
C LYS A 53 -4.87 23.99 -44.12
N LEU A 54 -3.71 24.58 -43.81
CA LEU A 54 -2.94 24.25 -42.61
C LEU A 54 -3.71 24.65 -41.35
N LYS A 55 -4.42 25.78 -41.38
CA LYS A 55 -5.30 26.22 -40.30
C LYS A 55 -6.43 25.22 -40.05
N VAL A 56 -7.14 24.78 -41.09
CA VAL A 56 -8.20 23.77 -40.96
C VAL A 56 -7.65 22.45 -40.41
N ALA A 57 -6.53 21.96 -40.95
CA ALA A 57 -5.89 20.73 -40.48
C ALA A 57 -5.50 20.83 -39.00
N ARG A 58 -4.95 21.98 -38.58
CA ARG A 58 -4.59 22.23 -37.18
C ARG A 58 -5.83 22.27 -36.28
N GLU A 59 -6.89 22.93 -36.70
CA GLU A 59 -8.13 23.02 -35.92
C GLU A 59 -8.78 21.65 -35.71
N GLU A 60 -8.77 20.79 -36.73
CA GLU A 60 -9.27 19.41 -36.61
C GLU A 60 -8.39 18.57 -35.67
N LEU A 61 -7.06 18.64 -35.81
CA LEU A 61 -6.15 17.93 -34.91
C LEU A 61 -6.30 18.40 -33.46
N LEU A 62 -6.44 19.70 -33.23
CA LEU A 62 -6.66 20.25 -31.89
C LEU A 62 -7.98 19.75 -31.29
N LYS A 63 -9.06 19.66 -32.08
CA LYS A 63 -10.33 19.09 -31.60
C LYS A 63 -10.17 17.63 -31.14
N TYR A 64 -9.53 16.78 -31.95
CA TYR A 64 -9.30 15.38 -31.55
C TYR A 64 -8.37 15.26 -30.34
N PHE A 65 -7.34 16.11 -30.27
CA PHE A 65 -6.43 16.16 -29.14
C PHE A 65 -7.15 16.59 -27.86
N ASP A 66 -7.99 17.61 -27.92
CA ASP A 66 -8.77 18.08 -26.78
C ASP A 66 -9.79 17.03 -26.30
N LEU A 67 -10.46 16.32 -27.22
CA LEU A 67 -11.36 15.22 -26.88
C LEU A 67 -10.61 14.07 -26.19
N SER A 68 -9.47 13.64 -26.73
CA SER A 68 -8.68 12.57 -26.12
C SER A 68 -8.12 12.98 -24.77
N LYS A 69 -7.70 14.24 -24.62
CA LYS A 69 -7.26 14.81 -23.34
C LYS A 69 -8.38 14.83 -22.31
N GLN A 70 -9.60 15.21 -22.68
CA GLN A 70 -10.75 15.21 -21.76
C GLN A 70 -11.05 13.80 -21.24
N ILE A 71 -11.12 12.81 -22.14
CA ILE A 71 -11.36 11.41 -21.76
C ILE A 71 -10.23 10.87 -20.87
N TYR A 72 -8.98 11.20 -21.21
CA TYR A 72 -7.83 10.79 -20.39
C TYR A 72 -7.89 11.40 -18.99
N ILE A 73 -8.18 12.70 -18.89
CA ILE A 73 -8.30 13.39 -17.60
C ILE A 73 -9.43 12.76 -16.79
N GLU A 74 -10.62 12.59 -17.36
CA GLU A 74 -11.78 11.98 -16.67
C GLU A 74 -11.47 10.58 -16.13
N LYS A 75 -10.85 9.72 -16.95
CA LYS A 75 -10.47 8.36 -16.53
C LYS A 75 -9.35 8.37 -15.48
N SER A 76 -8.41 9.30 -15.59
CA SER A 76 -7.35 9.45 -14.61
C SER A 76 -7.88 9.93 -13.25
N GLU A 77 -8.85 10.85 -13.25
CA GLU A 77 -9.50 11.34 -12.03
C GLU A 77 -10.29 10.22 -11.34
N GLU A 78 -11.07 9.43 -12.07
CA GLU A 78 -11.79 8.26 -11.52
C GLU A 78 -10.82 7.24 -10.88
N TYR A 79 -9.69 6.99 -11.55
CA TYR A 79 -8.64 6.11 -11.05
C TYR A 79 -7.99 6.66 -9.78
N PHE A 80 -7.59 7.95 -9.78
CA PHE A 80 -6.95 8.59 -8.63
C PHE A 80 -7.89 8.73 -7.44
N ASP A 81 -9.18 8.98 -7.67
CA ASP A 81 -10.19 9.01 -6.61
C ASP A 81 -10.35 7.63 -5.97
N THR A 82 -10.35 6.58 -6.78
CA THR A 82 -10.37 5.20 -6.29
C THR A 82 -9.11 4.88 -5.50
N GLU A 83 -7.93 5.22 -6.03
CA GLU A 83 -6.65 5.05 -5.35
C GLU A 83 -6.61 5.81 -4.02
N ARG A 84 -7.13 7.03 -3.98
CA ARG A 84 -7.17 7.86 -2.76
C ARG A 84 -8.14 7.31 -1.73
N LYS A 85 -9.30 6.77 -2.15
CA LYS A 85 -10.23 6.04 -1.25
C LYS A 85 -9.58 4.79 -0.67
N VAL A 86 -8.90 4.00 -1.49
CA VAL A 86 -8.19 2.79 -1.04
C VAL A 86 -7.05 3.16 -0.10
N THR A 87 -6.22 4.14 -0.47
CA THR A 87 -5.08 4.60 0.32
C THR A 87 -5.52 5.22 1.64
N SER A 88 -6.57 6.04 1.64
CA SER A 88 -7.13 6.60 2.88
C SER A 88 -7.66 5.51 3.81
N THR A 89 -8.40 4.54 3.28
CA THR A 89 -8.88 3.37 4.04
C THR A 89 -7.70 2.57 4.60
N LEU A 90 -6.72 2.22 3.77
CA LEU A 90 -5.54 1.47 4.21
C LEU A 90 -4.74 2.22 5.28
N SER A 91 -4.56 3.54 5.09
CA SER A 91 -3.87 4.40 6.06
C SER A 91 -4.62 4.50 7.39
N SER A 92 -5.95 4.38 7.36
CA SER A 92 -6.78 4.39 8.58
C SER A 92 -6.73 3.06 9.34
N LEU A 93 -6.55 1.95 8.62
CA LEU A 93 -6.43 0.62 9.21
C LEU A 93 -5.02 0.39 9.81
N HIS A 94 -3.98 0.89 9.15
CA HIS A 94 -2.61 0.73 9.60
C HIS A 94 -2.26 1.63 10.81
N ASN A 95 -1.59 1.05 11.80
CA ASN A 95 -1.07 1.80 12.95
C ASN A 95 0.38 2.27 12.71
N LYS A 96 0.62 3.59 12.73
CA LYS A 96 1.95 4.21 12.54
C LYS A 96 3.05 3.73 13.51
N ARG A 97 2.66 3.06 14.61
CA ARG A 97 3.60 2.48 15.58
C ARG A 97 4.23 1.16 15.11
N GLU A 98 3.69 0.52 14.08
CA GLU A 98 4.18 -0.75 13.55
C GLU A 98 5.01 -0.51 12.28
N GLU A 99 6.21 -1.09 12.19
CA GLU A 99 7.06 -0.96 11.00
C GLU A 99 6.57 -1.89 9.88
N LEU A 100 6.03 -1.33 8.79
CA LEU A 100 5.45 -2.11 7.70
C LEU A 100 6.45 -3.05 7.02
N PHE A 101 7.63 -2.54 6.68
CA PHE A 101 8.56 -3.25 5.81
C PHE A 101 9.12 -4.55 6.43
N PRO A 102 9.73 -4.54 7.64
CA PRO A 102 10.23 -5.77 8.25
C PRO A 102 9.10 -6.71 8.66
N ASN A 103 8.02 -6.19 9.25
CA ASN A 103 6.92 -7.03 9.73
C ASN A 103 6.17 -7.70 8.57
N ALA A 104 5.94 -7.01 7.45
CA ALA A 104 5.32 -7.62 6.28
C ALA A 104 6.18 -8.77 5.73
N LEU A 105 7.50 -8.60 5.73
CA LEU A 105 8.42 -9.66 5.33
C LEU A 105 8.32 -10.87 6.27
N TYR A 106 8.20 -10.67 7.59
CA TYR A 106 8.00 -11.77 8.54
C TYR A 106 6.66 -12.51 8.36
N VAL A 107 5.60 -11.79 7.99
CA VAL A 107 4.32 -12.41 7.65
C VAL A 107 4.44 -13.27 6.40
N LEU A 108 5.09 -12.74 5.35
CA LEU A 108 5.32 -13.48 4.10
C LEU A 108 6.19 -14.72 4.32
N THR A 109 7.27 -14.61 5.10
CA THR A 109 8.13 -15.77 5.41
C THR A 109 7.40 -16.79 6.26
N GLY A 110 6.56 -16.37 7.21
CA GLY A 110 5.69 -17.26 7.99
C GLY A 110 4.70 -18.04 7.12
N GLY A 111 4.04 -17.36 6.17
CA GLY A 111 3.16 -18.01 5.19
C GLY A 111 3.93 -19.00 4.30
N LEU A 112 5.10 -18.60 3.80
CA LEU A 112 5.97 -19.48 3.00
C LEU A 112 6.43 -20.70 3.80
N PHE A 113 6.73 -20.53 5.10
CA PHE A 113 7.05 -21.61 6.02
C PHE A 113 5.87 -22.58 6.17
N GLY A 114 4.64 -22.07 6.24
CA GLY A 114 3.42 -22.90 6.20
C GLY A 114 3.29 -23.74 4.93
N SER A 115 3.71 -23.22 3.77
CA SER A 115 3.77 -23.99 2.52
C SER A 115 4.80 -25.11 2.57
N VAL A 116 5.97 -24.85 3.17
CA VAL A 116 7.02 -25.87 3.37
C VAL A 116 6.52 -26.99 4.29
N LEU A 117 5.81 -26.66 5.37
CA LEU A 117 5.23 -27.65 6.29
C LEU A 117 4.18 -28.55 5.61
N ALA A 118 3.39 -28.00 4.69
CA ALA A 118 2.36 -28.76 3.96
C ALA A 118 2.87 -29.47 2.70
N ARG A 119 4.18 -29.41 2.39
CA ARG A 119 4.78 -29.93 1.15
C ARG A 119 4.41 -31.38 0.82
N LYS A 120 4.27 -32.24 1.83
CA LYS A 120 3.94 -33.68 1.67
C LYS A 120 2.52 -34.04 2.13
N ARG A 121 1.63 -33.06 2.29
CA ARG A 121 0.25 -33.26 2.75
C ARG A 121 -0.73 -33.13 1.59
N ASN A 122 -1.98 -33.51 1.84
CA ASN A 122 -3.08 -33.44 0.87
C ASN A 122 -3.27 -32.02 0.31
N ILE A 123 -3.87 -31.90 -0.88
CA ILE A 123 -4.07 -30.62 -1.58
C ILE A 123 -4.78 -29.55 -0.73
N PHE A 124 -5.74 -29.96 0.11
CA PHE A 124 -6.40 -29.08 1.07
C PHE A 124 -5.43 -28.45 2.07
N LEU A 125 -4.59 -29.27 2.72
CA LEU A 125 -3.57 -28.80 3.66
C LEU A 125 -2.53 -27.92 2.95
N LYS A 126 -2.21 -28.21 1.69
CA LYS A 126 -1.29 -27.41 0.89
C LYS A 126 -1.79 -25.97 0.65
N LEU A 127 -3.11 -25.77 0.58
CA LEU A 127 -3.72 -24.44 0.45
C LEU A 127 -3.99 -23.79 1.80
N VAL A 128 -4.52 -24.52 2.77
CA VAL A 128 -4.90 -23.97 4.08
C VAL A 128 -3.70 -23.65 4.96
N SER A 129 -2.64 -24.47 4.93
CA SER A 129 -1.45 -24.28 5.76
C SER A 129 -0.75 -22.93 5.57
N PRO A 130 -0.39 -22.50 4.34
CA PRO A 130 0.23 -21.18 4.16
C PRO A 130 -0.69 -20.03 4.55
N LEU A 131 -2.01 -20.16 4.36
CA LEU A 131 -2.98 -19.15 4.80
C LEU A 131 -3.07 -19.07 6.33
N ALA A 132 -3.19 -20.22 7.00
CA ALA A 132 -3.28 -20.29 8.46
C ALA A 132 -1.99 -19.76 9.12
N CYS A 133 -0.82 -20.20 8.65
CA CYS A 133 0.46 -19.67 9.12
C CYS A 133 0.61 -18.17 8.80
N GLY A 134 0.20 -17.72 7.61
CA GLY A 134 0.25 -16.31 7.25
C GLY A 134 -0.62 -15.44 8.16
N LEU A 135 -1.86 -15.86 8.44
CA LEU A 135 -2.76 -15.17 9.36
C LEU A 135 -2.24 -15.18 10.81
N LEU A 136 -1.65 -16.30 11.24
CA LEU A 136 -1.03 -16.40 12.55
C LEU A 136 0.16 -15.43 12.67
N SER A 137 1.06 -15.43 11.69
CA SER A 137 2.16 -14.47 11.64
C SER A 137 1.65 -13.02 11.57
N PHE A 138 0.58 -12.76 10.82
CA PHE A 138 -0.01 -11.42 10.76
C PHE A 138 -0.48 -10.93 12.13
N LYS A 139 -1.13 -11.80 12.92
CA LYS A 139 -1.52 -11.47 14.30
C LYS A 139 -0.31 -11.24 15.22
N LEU A 140 0.78 -11.99 15.02
CA LEU A 140 1.98 -11.89 15.84
C LEU A 140 2.81 -10.63 15.53
N PHE A 141 3.00 -10.29 14.25
CA PHE A 141 3.85 -9.17 13.83
C PHE A 141 3.08 -7.84 13.63
N PHE A 142 1.76 -7.89 13.46
CA PHE A 142 0.89 -6.72 13.33
C PHE A 142 -0.33 -6.78 14.26
N PRO A 143 -0.16 -6.86 15.59
CA PRO A 143 -1.29 -7.03 16.50
C PRO A 143 -2.31 -5.88 16.43
N TYR A 144 -1.87 -4.63 16.28
CA TYR A 144 -2.78 -3.48 16.23
C TYR A 144 -3.47 -3.37 14.87
N THR A 145 -2.71 -3.50 13.77
CA THR A 145 -3.30 -3.46 12.43
C THR A 145 -4.24 -4.65 12.23
N PHE A 146 -3.93 -5.84 12.75
CA PHE A 146 -4.84 -6.99 12.76
C PHE A 146 -6.17 -6.64 13.44
N GLY A 147 -6.12 -6.08 14.65
CA GLY A 147 -7.33 -5.67 15.37
C GLY A 147 -8.17 -4.63 14.62
N ASN A 148 -7.52 -3.64 13.99
CA ASN A 148 -8.20 -2.62 13.19
C ASN A 148 -8.87 -3.19 11.94
N VAL A 149 -8.16 -4.07 11.22
CA VAL A 149 -8.67 -4.74 10.00
C VAL A 149 -9.88 -5.61 10.35
N PHE A 150 -9.77 -6.45 11.38
CA PHE A 150 -10.89 -7.30 11.81
C PHE A 150 -12.05 -6.48 12.37
N GLY A 151 -11.78 -5.40 13.11
CA GLY A 151 -12.83 -4.48 13.56
C GLY A 151 -13.52 -3.75 12.41
N TYR A 152 -12.80 -3.41 11.33
CA TYR A 152 -13.39 -2.85 10.12
C TYR A 152 -14.26 -3.89 9.39
N LEU A 153 -13.76 -5.12 9.27
CA LEU A 153 -14.49 -6.21 8.64
C LEU A 153 -15.77 -6.56 9.41
N ASP A 154 -15.70 -6.61 10.74
CA ASP A 154 -16.85 -6.86 11.61
C ASP A 154 -17.93 -5.79 11.44
N LYS A 155 -17.54 -4.51 11.35
CA LYS A 155 -18.47 -3.41 11.05
C LYS A 155 -19.11 -3.56 9.67
N ALA A 156 -18.28 -3.82 8.65
CA ALA A 156 -18.77 -4.00 7.28
C ALA A 156 -19.71 -5.20 7.16
N GLU A 157 -19.45 -6.28 7.88
CA GLU A 157 -20.32 -7.46 7.91
C GLU A 157 -21.65 -7.16 8.60
N ARG A 158 -21.65 -6.46 9.75
CA ARG A 158 -22.89 -6.04 10.43
C ARG A 158 -23.76 -5.16 9.54
N ASP A 159 -23.15 -4.23 8.81
CA ASP A 159 -23.88 -3.24 8.01
C ASP A 159 -24.46 -3.85 6.72
N ASN A 160 -23.75 -4.79 6.09
CA ASN A 160 -24.14 -5.33 4.77
C ASN A 160 -24.70 -6.76 4.80
N LEU A 161 -24.34 -7.57 5.80
CA LEU A 161 -24.57 -9.02 5.86
C LEU A 161 -24.95 -9.49 7.29
N PRO A 162 -26.08 -9.03 7.85
CA PRO A 162 -26.46 -9.33 9.23
C PRO A 162 -26.69 -10.83 9.50
N ASP A 163 -27.15 -11.57 8.50
CA ASP A 163 -27.39 -13.01 8.62
C ASP A 163 -26.09 -13.79 8.85
N VAL A 164 -25.01 -13.39 8.18
CA VAL A 164 -23.70 -14.04 8.36
C VAL A 164 -23.15 -13.69 9.75
N TYR A 165 -23.25 -12.42 10.15
CA TYR A 165 -22.76 -11.96 11.44
C TYR A 165 -23.39 -12.73 12.62
N THR A 166 -24.71 -12.91 12.62
CA THR A 166 -25.41 -13.65 13.69
C THR A 166 -24.96 -15.11 13.78
N THR A 167 -24.83 -15.80 12.64
CA THR A 167 -24.33 -17.18 12.62
C THR A 167 -22.90 -17.29 13.12
N GLN A 168 -22.02 -16.33 12.79
CA GLN A 168 -20.65 -16.29 13.33
C GLN A 168 -20.66 -16.12 14.84
N THR A 169 -21.47 -15.20 15.37
CA THR A 169 -21.55 -14.99 16.82
C THR A 169 -22.09 -16.22 17.55
N ASP A 170 -23.08 -16.92 17.00
CA ASP A 170 -23.59 -18.16 17.58
C ASP A 170 -22.54 -19.28 17.59
N LEU A 171 -21.73 -19.39 16.53
CA LEU A 171 -20.63 -20.34 16.49
C LEU A 171 -19.55 -20.00 17.50
N ILE A 172 -19.21 -18.72 17.66
CA ILE A 172 -18.24 -18.24 18.65
C ILE A 172 -18.74 -18.54 20.07
N ASN A 173 -20.00 -18.22 20.37
CA ASN A 173 -20.61 -18.50 21.67
C ASN A 173 -20.61 -19.99 21.99
N LYS A 174 -20.99 -20.84 21.02
CA LYS A 174 -20.93 -22.30 21.17
C LYS A 174 -19.50 -22.81 21.39
N ALA A 175 -18.52 -22.24 20.69
CA ALA A 175 -17.11 -22.58 20.89
C ALA A 175 -16.63 -22.18 22.29
N GLU A 176 -17.01 -21.00 22.77
CA GLU A 176 -16.70 -20.53 24.12
C GLU A 176 -17.30 -21.46 25.18
N ASP A 177 -18.57 -21.86 25.00
CA ASP A 177 -19.24 -22.80 25.89
C ASP A 177 -18.56 -24.18 25.89
N LEU A 178 -18.09 -24.65 24.74
CA LEU A 178 -17.34 -25.90 24.65
C LEU A 178 -16.00 -25.82 25.37
N VAL A 179 -15.28 -24.70 25.24
CA VAL A 179 -14.01 -24.48 25.95
C VAL A 179 -14.25 -24.46 27.46
N LYS A 180 -15.28 -23.73 27.93
CA LYS A 180 -15.66 -23.69 29.35
C LYS A 180 -16.00 -25.09 29.87
N LYS A 181 -16.89 -25.81 29.19
CA LYS A 181 -17.26 -27.19 29.56
C LYS A 181 -16.07 -28.15 29.57
N THR A 182 -15.14 -27.98 28.63
CA THR A 182 -13.92 -28.79 28.58
C THR A 182 -13.00 -28.46 29.74
N SER A 183 -12.83 -27.18 30.09
CA SER A 183 -12.03 -26.78 31.25
C SER A 183 -12.62 -27.32 32.56
N GLU A 184 -13.93 -27.20 32.75
CA GLU A 184 -14.65 -27.74 33.91
C GLU A 184 -14.54 -29.27 33.99
N SER A 185 -14.66 -29.96 32.85
CA SER A 185 -14.47 -31.42 32.79
C SER A 185 -13.03 -31.84 33.06
N SER A 186 -12.04 -31.03 32.70
CA SER A 186 -10.63 -31.30 33.01
C SER A 186 -10.34 -31.16 34.50
N GLU A 187 -10.94 -30.15 35.16
CA GLU A 187 -10.84 -29.99 36.62
C GLU A 187 -11.54 -31.12 37.37
N ALA A 188 -12.67 -31.61 36.85
CA ALA A 188 -13.35 -32.79 37.38
C ALA A 188 -12.49 -34.06 37.23
N GLY A 189 -11.84 -34.25 36.07
CA GLY A 189 -10.92 -35.37 35.84
C GLY A 189 -9.69 -35.34 36.74
N VAL A 190 -9.12 -34.16 37.02
CA VAL A 190 -8.00 -34.00 37.96
C VAL A 190 -8.40 -34.39 39.39
N LYS A 191 -9.60 -34.00 39.84
CA LYS A 191 -10.14 -34.39 41.16
C LYS A 191 -10.42 -35.89 41.25
N GLU A 192 -10.88 -36.50 40.16
CA GLU A 192 -11.13 -37.93 40.12
C GLU A 192 -9.82 -38.73 40.18
N ILE A 193 -8.81 -38.35 39.38
CA ILE A 193 -7.48 -38.97 39.40
C ILE A 193 -6.81 -38.84 40.77
N SER A 194 -6.88 -37.66 41.40
CA SER A 194 -6.32 -37.48 42.76
C SER A 194 -7.04 -38.33 43.79
N SER A 195 -8.37 -38.47 43.70
CA SER A 195 -9.14 -39.34 44.60
C SER A 195 -8.81 -40.83 44.41
N PHE A 196 -8.55 -41.28 43.18
CA PHE A 196 -8.09 -42.64 42.90
C PHE A 196 -6.67 -42.87 43.41
N PHE A 197 -5.79 -41.89 43.27
CA PHE A 197 -4.44 -41.92 43.82
C PHE A 197 -4.46 -42.01 45.36
N GLU A 198 -5.30 -41.23 46.04
CA GLU A 198 -5.45 -41.32 47.50
C GLU A 198 -6.05 -42.66 47.96
N LYS A 199 -7.05 -43.20 47.24
CA LYS A 199 -7.62 -44.53 47.53
C LYS A 199 -6.59 -45.66 47.36
N THR A 200 -5.79 -45.61 46.30
CA THR A 200 -4.73 -46.60 46.07
C THR A 200 -3.64 -46.48 47.13
N LYS A 201 -3.21 -45.27 47.48
CA LYS A 201 -2.28 -45.01 48.58
C LYS A 201 -2.81 -45.56 49.92
N SER A 202 -4.08 -45.31 50.25
CA SER A 202 -4.72 -45.82 51.48
C SER A 202 -4.81 -47.34 51.49
N THR A 203 -5.15 -47.99 50.36
CA THR A 203 -5.25 -49.45 50.27
C THR A 203 -3.88 -50.12 50.46
N ILE A 204 -2.83 -49.52 49.89
CA ILE A 204 -1.46 -49.99 50.07
C ILE A 204 -1.03 -49.80 51.53
N ALA A 205 -1.34 -48.64 52.13
CA ALA A 205 -1.05 -48.37 53.54
C ALA A 205 -1.74 -49.36 54.49
N GLU A 206 -3.01 -49.69 54.25
CA GLU A 206 -3.80 -50.62 55.06
C GLU A 206 -3.30 -52.07 54.94
N TYR A 207 -2.94 -52.50 53.73
CA TYR A 207 -2.46 -53.86 53.49
C TYR A 207 -1.00 -54.07 53.94
N THR A 208 -0.17 -53.03 53.91
CA THR A 208 1.25 -53.11 54.28
C THR A 208 1.55 -52.59 55.69
N GLY A 209 0.59 -51.93 56.35
CA GLY A 209 0.77 -51.30 57.66
C GLY A 209 1.70 -50.06 57.65
N LEU A 210 2.03 -49.53 56.47
CA LEU A 210 3.01 -48.46 56.29
C LEU A 210 2.35 -47.07 56.24
N ASN A 211 2.83 -46.10 57.04
CA ASN A 211 2.38 -44.70 56.97
C ASN A 211 3.13 -43.94 55.86
N VAL A 212 2.46 -43.72 54.73
CA VAL A 212 3.03 -43.11 53.51
C VAL A 212 3.05 -41.56 53.57
N ASP A 213 2.52 -40.96 54.64
CA ASP A 213 2.46 -39.49 54.83
C ASP A 213 3.68 -38.88 55.57
N GLN A 214 4.67 -39.69 55.95
CA GLN A 214 5.89 -39.14 56.54
C GLN A 214 6.75 -38.46 55.48
N ILE A 215 6.57 -37.14 55.35
CA ILE A 215 7.49 -36.25 54.65
C ILE A 215 8.84 -36.35 55.36
N ILE A 216 9.82 -37.00 54.72
CA ILE A 216 11.21 -37.01 55.17
C ILE A 216 11.71 -35.56 55.03
N SER A 217 11.72 -34.83 56.16
CA SER A 217 12.32 -33.51 56.25
C SER A 217 13.74 -33.56 55.70
N GLU A 218 14.02 -32.72 54.70
CA GLU A 218 15.35 -32.63 54.07
C GLU A 218 16.45 -32.47 55.12
N LYS A 219 17.49 -33.29 54.98
CA LYS A 219 18.70 -33.22 55.78
C LYS A 219 19.50 -32.01 55.30
N LYS A 220 19.37 -30.90 56.02
CA LYS A 220 20.18 -29.68 55.88
C LYS A 220 21.67 -30.06 55.95
N LYS A 221 22.44 -29.76 54.90
CA LYS A 221 23.89 -29.80 54.90
C LYS A 221 24.44 -28.49 54.37
#